data_AF-A0A4R6UAP7-F1
#
_entry.id   AF-A0A4R6UAP7-F1
#
_cell.length_a   1.000
_cell.length_b   1.000
_cell.length_c   1.000
_cell.angle_alpha   90.00
_cell.angle_beta   90.00
_cell.angle_gamma   90.00
#
_symmetry.space_group_name_H-M   'P 1'
#
loop_
_entity.id
_entity.type
_entity.pdbx_description
1 polymer ?
#
loop_
_entity_poly.entity_id
_entity_poly.type
_entity_poly.pdbx_seq_one_letter_code
_entity_poly.pdbx_strand_id
1 'polypeptide(L)'
;MDENLVLARHLGRVQQRMTHAVGAMAARIEKLEQEVVRLRAQCVLARTAWAWGLPGWGGGGWPRRPSAPQRAGAKHAVSPWREAEQVVCQTGCVGHAHVWLQDDGSCRRHGTPCERVVKHELTVTANVSAA
;
A
#
# COMPACT_ATOMS: atom_id res chain seq x y z
N MET A 1 -3.67 58.42 29.71
CA MET A 1 -3.00 57.21 30.25
C MET A 1 -3.90 55.97 30.13
N ASP A 2 -5.24 56.13 30.08
CA ASP A 2 -6.23 55.04 30.08
C ASP A 2 -6.31 54.20 28.79
N GLU A 3 -6.02 54.78 27.63
CA GLU A 3 -6.05 54.07 26.35
C GLU A 3 -5.05 52.90 26.30
N ASN A 4 -3.84 53.13 26.81
CA ASN A 4 -2.80 52.09 26.91
C ASN A 4 -3.24 50.90 27.77
N LEU A 5 -4.03 51.16 28.82
CA LEU A 5 -4.56 50.13 29.71
C LEU A 5 -5.66 49.30 29.02
N VAL A 6 -6.52 49.94 28.23
CA VAL A 6 -7.55 49.27 27.42
C VAL A 6 -6.91 48.38 26.36
N LEU A 7 -5.90 48.89 25.66
CA LEU A 7 -5.14 48.12 24.66
C LEU A 7 -4.42 46.94 25.30
N ALA A 8 -3.77 47.12 26.45
CA ALA A 8 -3.09 46.03 27.16
C ALA A 8 -4.04 44.89 27.53
N ARG A 9 -5.25 45.20 28.04
CA ARG A 9 -6.26 44.18 28.35
C ARG A 9 -6.84 43.52 27.11
N HIS A 10 -6.95 44.25 26.00
CA HIS A 10 -7.43 43.68 24.75
C HIS A 10 -6.40 42.71 24.16
N LEU A 11 -5.14 43.13 24.08
CA LEU A 11 -4.01 42.30 23.66
C LEU A 11 -3.86 41.06 24.53
N GLY A 12 -3.98 41.18 25.85
CA GLY A 12 -3.95 40.02 26.76
C GLY A 12 -5.06 39.00 26.46
N ARG A 13 -6.29 39.47 26.17
CA ARG A 13 -7.41 38.59 25.78
C ARG A 13 -7.18 37.93 24.41
N VAL A 14 -6.65 38.66 23.45
CA VAL A 14 -6.31 38.10 22.13
C VAL A 14 -5.20 37.07 22.27
N GLN A 15 -4.14 37.38 23.01
CA GLN A 15 -3.01 36.50 23.27
C GLN A 15 -3.47 35.18 23.90
N GLN A 16 -4.32 35.23 24.93
CA GLN A 16 -4.89 34.02 25.55
C GLN A 16 -5.64 33.16 24.54
N ARG A 17 -6.52 33.76 23.73
CA ARG A 17 -7.26 33.02 22.69
C ARG A 17 -6.33 32.39 21.66
N MET A 18 -5.30 33.11 21.23
CA MET A 18 -4.32 32.59 20.27
C MET A 18 -3.51 31.45 20.88
N THR A 19 -3.05 31.57 22.13
CA THR A 19 -2.35 30.49 22.84
C THR A 19 -3.22 29.25 22.95
N HIS A 20 -4.50 29.39 23.30
CA HIS A 20 -5.43 28.26 23.35
C HIS A 20 -5.66 27.64 21.96
N ALA A 21 -5.86 28.46 20.93
CA ALA A 21 -6.07 27.97 19.56
C ALA A 21 -4.83 27.21 19.05
N VAL A 22 -3.63 27.76 19.25
CA VAL A 22 -2.36 27.12 18.86
C VAL A 22 -2.14 25.83 19.64
N GLY A 23 -2.40 25.82 20.95
CA GLY A 23 -2.32 24.60 21.76
C GLY A 23 -3.29 23.51 21.29
N ALA A 24 -4.52 23.87 20.95
CA ALA A 24 -5.51 22.94 20.41
C ALA A 24 -5.10 22.39 19.03
N MET A 25 -4.52 23.23 18.16
CA MET A 25 -3.99 22.81 16.87
C MET A 25 -2.80 21.85 17.04
N ALA A 26 -1.86 22.15 17.93
CA ALA A 26 -0.71 21.29 18.23
C ALA A 26 -1.16 19.91 18.73
N ALA A 27 -2.09 19.86 19.68
CA ALA A 27 -2.65 18.60 20.19
C ALA A 27 -3.36 17.79 19.09
N ARG A 28 -4.03 18.45 18.15
CA ARG A 28 -4.68 17.79 17.01
C ARG A 28 -3.66 17.23 16.02
N ILE A 29 -2.57 17.95 15.76
CA ILE A 29 -1.48 17.47 14.91
C ILE A 29 -0.88 16.21 15.52
N GLU A 30 -0.52 16.24 16.81
CA GLU A 30 0.07 15.09 17.49
C GLU A 30 -0.84 13.86 17.43
N LYS A 31 -2.14 14.04 17.66
CA LYS A 31 -3.12 12.95 17.54
C LYS A 31 -3.16 12.37 16.12
N LEU A 32 -3.19 13.22 15.09
CA LEU A 32 -3.23 12.77 13.70
C LEU A 32 -1.93 12.08 13.29
N GLU A 33 -0.78 12.55 13.77
CA GLU A 33 0.52 11.92 13.55
C GLU A 33 0.56 10.51 14.15
N GLN A 34 0.04 10.34 15.37
CA GLN A 34 -0.11 9.02 16.00
C GLN A 34 -1.05 8.10 15.20
N GLU A 35 -2.18 8.63 14.70
CA GLU A 35 -3.09 7.86 13.84
C GLU A 35 -2.44 7.44 12.52
N VAL A 36 -1.65 8.31 11.89
CA VAL A 36 -0.90 8.00 10.67
C VAL A 36 0.10 6.88 10.92
N VAL A 37 0.88 6.94 12.01
CA VAL A 37 1.83 5.87 12.36
C VAL A 37 1.09 4.55 12.60
N ARG A 38 -0.03 4.57 13.34
CA ARG A 38 -0.84 3.38 13.60
C ARG A 38 -1.39 2.76 12.32
N LEU A 39 -1.97 3.57 11.43
CA LEU A 39 -2.52 3.09 10.16
C LEU A 39 -1.41 2.57 9.23
N ARG A 40 -0.25 3.24 9.19
CA ARG A 40 0.92 2.75 8.44
C ARG A 40 1.37 1.38 8.95
N ALA A 41 1.44 1.19 10.27
CA ALA A 41 1.79 -0.10 10.87
C ALA A 41 0.78 -1.20 10.47
N GLN A 42 -0.53 -0.90 10.53
CA GLN A 42 -1.58 -1.84 10.10
C GLN A 42 -1.42 -2.24 8.63
N CYS A 43 -1.15 -1.28 7.74
CA CYS A 43 -0.90 -1.54 6.33
C CYS A 43 0.36 -2.40 6.09
N VAL A 44 1.47 -2.08 6.78
CA VAL A 44 2.71 -2.86 6.67
C VAL A 44 2.46 -4.30 7.07
N LEU A 45 1.85 -4.51 8.24
CA LEU A 45 1.63 -5.84 8.76
C LEU A 45 0.67 -6.67 7.91
N ALA A 46 -0.44 -6.07 7.45
CA ALA A 46 -1.36 -6.76 6.56
C ALA A 46 -0.74 -7.05 5.18
N ARG A 47 0.16 -6.19 4.68
CA ARG A 47 0.84 -6.39 3.39
C ARG A 47 1.89 -7.49 3.49
N THR A 48 2.67 -7.52 4.57
CA THR A 48 3.64 -8.58 4.81
C THR A 48 2.94 -9.90 5.00
N ALA A 49 1.92 -9.99 5.86
CA ALA A 49 1.19 -11.25 6.07
C ALA A 49 0.61 -11.81 4.76
N TRP A 50 0.03 -10.96 3.90
CA TRP A 50 -0.42 -11.35 2.56
C TRP A 50 0.73 -11.85 1.67
N ALA A 51 1.86 -11.13 1.65
CA ALA A 51 3.01 -11.50 0.82
C ALA A 51 3.63 -12.84 1.23
N TRP A 52 3.53 -13.20 2.51
CA TRP A 52 4.00 -14.45 3.09
C TRP A 52 2.94 -15.55 3.15
N GLY A 53 1.71 -15.28 2.72
CA GLY A 53 0.62 -16.27 2.71
C GLY A 53 0.19 -16.75 4.11
N LEU A 54 0.38 -15.95 5.16
CA LEU A 54 0.07 -16.36 6.53
C LEU A 54 -1.45 -16.47 6.77
N PRO A 55 -1.96 -17.61 7.26
CA PRO A 55 -3.38 -17.78 7.57
C PRO A 55 -3.77 -16.97 8.83
N GLY A 56 -4.95 -16.34 8.81
CA GLY A 56 -5.52 -15.64 9.98
C GLY A 56 -5.39 -14.11 10.00
N TRP A 57 -4.52 -13.51 9.17
CA TRP A 57 -4.40 -12.04 9.03
C TRP A 57 -5.24 -11.47 7.87
N GLY A 58 -6.37 -12.11 7.53
CA GLY A 58 -7.01 -11.84 6.24
C GLY A 58 -8.42 -12.40 6.09
N GLY A 59 -9.21 -12.45 7.16
CA GLY A 59 -10.65 -12.76 7.06
C GLY A 59 -11.44 -11.78 6.16
N GLY A 60 -10.86 -10.61 5.86
CA GLY A 60 -11.19 -9.84 4.68
C GLY A 60 -9.89 -9.67 3.90
N GLY A 61 -9.78 -10.30 2.73
CA GLY A 61 -8.71 -9.98 1.80
C GLY A 61 -8.63 -8.46 1.64
N TRP A 62 -7.42 -7.93 1.50
CA TRP A 62 -7.25 -6.53 1.09
C TRP A 62 -8.27 -6.24 0.01
N PRO A 63 -9.08 -5.15 0.11
CA PRO A 63 -9.84 -4.74 -1.04
C PRO A 63 -8.79 -4.57 -2.12
N ARG A 64 -8.83 -5.46 -3.13
CA ARG A 64 -8.21 -5.14 -4.42
C ARG A 64 -8.71 -3.73 -4.65
N ARG A 65 -7.78 -2.77 -4.77
CA ARG A 65 -8.13 -1.42 -5.22
C ARG A 65 -9.08 -1.69 -6.38
N PRO A 66 -10.38 -1.36 -6.29
CA PRO A 66 -11.33 -1.79 -7.29
C PRO A 66 -10.71 -1.37 -8.60
N SER A 67 -10.45 -2.33 -9.49
CA SER A 67 -10.02 -2.00 -10.84
C SER A 67 -11.06 -0.98 -11.28
N ALA A 68 -10.65 0.27 -11.49
CA ALA A 68 -11.58 1.28 -11.99
C ALA A 68 -12.30 0.62 -13.18
N PRO A 69 -13.64 0.66 -13.23
CA PRO A 69 -14.40 -0.14 -14.18
C PRO A 69 -13.76 0.02 -15.55
N GLN A 70 -13.24 -1.10 -16.08
CA GLN A 70 -12.52 -1.13 -17.33
C GLN A 70 -13.46 -0.53 -18.37
N ARG A 71 -13.20 0.72 -18.78
CA ARG A 71 -13.85 1.29 -19.95
C ARG A 71 -13.47 0.36 -21.09
N ALA A 72 -14.45 -0.34 -21.66
CA ALA A 72 -14.25 -1.21 -22.81
C ALA A 72 -13.44 -0.43 -23.87
N GLY A 73 -12.20 -0.86 -24.12
CA GLY A 73 -11.29 -0.20 -25.06
C GLY A 73 -10.10 0.58 -24.46
N ALA A 74 -10.03 0.77 -23.14
CA ALA A 74 -8.83 1.31 -22.50
C ALA A 74 -7.73 0.24 -22.46
N LYS A 75 -6.86 0.28 -23.46
CA LYS A 75 -5.62 -0.52 -23.54
C LYS A 75 -4.88 -0.35 -22.21
N HIS A 76 -4.48 -1.43 -21.56
CA HIS A 76 -3.70 -1.39 -20.30
C HIS A 76 -2.49 -0.48 -20.53
N ALA A 77 -2.54 0.75 -20.00
CA ALA A 77 -1.39 1.64 -20.05
C ALA A 77 -0.26 0.89 -19.33
N VAL A 78 0.78 0.57 -20.09
CA VAL A 78 1.90 -0.21 -19.58
C VAL A 78 2.54 0.62 -18.47
N SER A 79 2.62 0.03 -17.27
CA SER A 79 3.33 0.63 -16.16
C SER A 79 4.76 0.98 -16.61
N PRO A 80 5.26 2.21 -16.38
CA PRO A 80 6.66 2.54 -16.68
C PRO A 80 7.66 1.71 -15.87
N TRP A 81 7.18 0.91 -14.91
CA TRP A 81 7.96 -0.02 -14.09
C TRP A 81 7.65 -1.49 -14.44
N ARG A 82 7.15 -1.79 -15.64
CA ARG A 82 6.71 -3.14 -16.04
C ARG A 82 7.81 -4.18 -15.84
N GLU A 83 9.04 -3.85 -16.19
CA GLU A 83 10.21 -4.73 -16.03
C GLU A 83 10.41 -5.07 -14.55
N ALA A 84 10.38 -4.05 -13.67
CA ALA A 84 10.48 -4.26 -12.23
C ALA A 84 9.31 -5.09 -11.68
N GLU A 85 8.09 -4.81 -12.13
CA GLU A 85 6.90 -5.60 -11.77
C GLU A 85 7.02 -7.06 -12.20
N GLN A 86 7.64 -7.35 -13.35
CA GLN A 86 7.89 -8.70 -13.81
C GLN A 86 8.99 -9.41 -13.02
N VAL A 87 10.08 -8.72 -12.66
CA VAL A 87 11.15 -9.29 -11.81
C VAL A 87 10.59 -9.63 -10.43
N VAL A 88 9.79 -8.74 -9.85
CA VAL A 88 9.09 -8.98 -8.58
C VAL A 88 8.14 -10.17 -8.69
N CYS A 89 7.43 -10.33 -9.82
CA CYS A 89 6.60 -11.52 -10.05
C CYS A 89 7.42 -12.81 -10.16
N GLN A 90 8.57 -12.76 -10.84
CA GLN A 90 9.47 -13.91 -11.01
C GLN A 90 9.97 -14.43 -9.67
N THR A 91 10.46 -13.53 -8.80
CA THR A 91 10.99 -13.93 -7.50
C THR A 91 9.93 -14.59 -6.63
N GLY A 92 8.68 -14.13 -6.70
CA GLY A 92 7.57 -14.71 -5.94
C GLY A 92 6.96 -16.00 -6.52
N CYS A 93 6.89 -16.15 -7.85
CA CYS A 93 6.19 -17.27 -8.48
C CYS A 93 7.12 -18.36 -9.05
N VAL A 94 8.34 -18.01 -9.43
CA VAL A 94 9.32 -18.95 -10.05
C VAL A 94 10.53 -19.19 -9.13
N GLY A 95 10.72 -18.37 -8.08
CA GLY A 95 11.74 -18.63 -7.07
C GLY A 95 11.43 -19.89 -6.24
N HIS A 96 12.45 -20.45 -5.58
CA HIS A 96 12.42 -21.78 -4.92
C HIS A 96 11.25 -22.06 -3.95
N ALA A 97 10.69 -21.03 -3.32
CA ALA A 97 9.58 -21.21 -2.37
C ALA A 97 8.20 -20.99 -2.99
N HIS A 98 8.13 -20.49 -4.24
CA HIS A 98 6.91 -20.23 -5.00
C HIS A 98 5.78 -19.56 -4.18
N VAL A 99 6.13 -18.69 -3.22
CA VAL A 99 5.22 -18.20 -2.17
C VAL A 99 3.97 -17.50 -2.75
N TRP A 100 4.07 -16.97 -3.98
CA TRP A 100 2.95 -16.32 -4.66
C TRP A 100 2.25 -17.19 -5.71
N LEU A 101 2.80 -18.33 -6.07
CA LEU A 101 2.12 -19.27 -6.97
C LEU A 101 1.09 -20.05 -6.17
N GLN A 102 -0.13 -20.11 -6.69
CA GLN A 102 -1.20 -20.93 -6.15
C GLN A 102 -1.23 -22.29 -6.87
N ASP A 103 -1.88 -23.28 -6.27
CA ASP A 103 -1.98 -24.63 -6.83
C ASP A 103 -2.70 -24.66 -8.19
N ASP A 104 -3.55 -23.67 -8.47
CA ASP A 104 -4.26 -23.50 -9.76
C ASP A 104 -3.40 -22.80 -10.84
N GLY A 105 -2.11 -22.55 -10.57
CA GLY A 105 -1.20 -21.83 -11.48
C GLY A 105 -1.42 -20.32 -11.52
N SER A 106 -2.33 -19.78 -10.70
CA SER A 106 -2.56 -18.34 -10.60
C SER A 106 -1.52 -17.67 -9.71
N CYS A 107 -1.16 -16.44 -10.07
CA CYS A 107 -0.28 -15.60 -9.26
C CYS A 107 -1.10 -14.84 -8.22
N ARG A 108 -0.83 -15.00 -6.92
CA ARG A 108 -1.48 -14.20 -5.85
C ARG A 108 -1.44 -12.70 -6.11
N ARG A 109 -0.32 -12.17 -6.61
CA ARG A 109 -0.12 -10.74 -6.87
C ARG A 109 -1.02 -10.18 -7.96
N HIS A 110 -1.26 -10.94 -9.01
CA HIS A 110 -2.03 -10.48 -10.16
C HIS A 110 -3.47 -11.02 -10.17
N GLY A 111 -3.71 -12.16 -9.52
CA GLY A 111 -4.98 -12.89 -9.57
C GLY A 111 -5.26 -13.55 -10.92
N THR A 112 -4.28 -13.63 -11.81
CA THR A 112 -4.35 -14.26 -13.14
C THR A 112 -3.28 -15.34 -13.25
N PRO A 113 -3.38 -16.26 -14.23
CA PRO A 113 -2.32 -17.24 -14.51
C PRO A 113 -0.95 -16.57 -14.64
N CYS A 114 0.08 -17.17 -14.05
CA CYS A 114 1.42 -16.60 -14.07
C CYS A 114 2.10 -16.85 -15.43
N GLU A 115 2.21 -15.81 -16.28
CA GLU A 115 2.85 -15.90 -17.60
C GLU A 115 4.30 -16.44 -17.53
N ARG A 116 5.03 -16.15 -16.45
CA ARG A 116 6.41 -16.63 -16.27
C ARG A 116 6.51 -18.11 -15.91
N VAL A 117 5.53 -18.67 -15.21
CA VAL A 117 5.48 -20.12 -14.92
C VAL A 117 5.22 -20.88 -16.22
N VAL A 118 4.23 -20.43 -17.00
CA VAL A 118 3.94 -20.99 -18.33
C VAL A 118 5.18 -20.97 -19.22
N LYS A 119 5.89 -19.84 -19.31
CA LYS A 119 7.14 -19.73 -20.07
C LYS A 119 8.25 -20.65 -19.55
N HIS A 120 8.40 -20.75 -18.23
CA HIS A 120 9.42 -21.61 -17.63
C HIS A 120 9.15 -23.10 -17.94
N GLU A 121 7.91 -23.56 -17.76
CA GLU A 121 7.50 -24.93 -18.09
C GLU A 121 7.70 -25.25 -19.58
N LEU A 122 7.35 -24.33 -20.48
CA LEU A 122 7.61 -24.48 -21.91
C LEU A 122 9.12 -24.57 -22.24
N THR A 123 9.95 -23.82 -21.52
CA THR A 123 11.41 -23.88 -21.71
C THR A 123 11.97 -25.20 -21.20
N VAL A 124 11.51 -25.68 -20.04
CA VAL A 124 11.94 -26.97 -19.47
C VAL A 124 11.54 -28.13 -20.39
N THR A 125 10.29 -28.16 -20.84
CA THR A 125 9.79 -29.21 -21.75
C THR A 125 10.52 -29.23 -23.10
N ALA A 126 10.83 -28.05 -23.66
CA ALA A 126 11.64 -27.94 -24.88
C ALA A 126 13.08 -28.48 -24.67
N ASN A 127 13.70 -28.18 -23.54
CA ASN A 127 15.05 -28.66 -23.22
C ASN A 127 15.10 -30.18 -23.00
N VAL A 128 14.05 -30.75 -22.38
CA VAL A 128 13.94 -32.21 -22.17
C VAL A 128 13.70 -32.96 -23.49
N SER A 129 12.99 -32.36 -24.45
CA SER A 129 12.71 -32.99 -25.75
C SER A 129 13.89 -32.90 -26.73
N ALA A 130 14.88 -32.06 -26.44
CA ALA A 130 16.09 -31.86 -27.23
C ALA A 130 17.31 -32.67 -26.75
N ALA A 131 17.16 -33.42 -25.65
CA ALA A 131 18.16 -34.31 -25.06
C ALA A 131 17.81 -35.77 -25.33
#